data_AF-A0A511ZID6-F1
#
_entry.id   AF-A0A511ZID6-F1
#
_cell.length_a   1.000
_cell.length_b   1.000
_cell.length_c   1.000
_cell.angle_alpha   90.00
_cell.angle_beta   90.00
_cell.angle_gamma   90.00
#
_symmetry.space_group_name_H-M   'P 1'
#
loop_
_entity.id
_entity.type
_entity.pdbx_description
1 polymer ?
#
loop_
_entity_poly.entity_id
_entity_poly.type
_entity_poly.pdbx_seq_one_letter_code
_entity_poly.pdbx_strand_id
1 'polypeptide(L)'
;MKSFFIEHWVFLIATIVSIFSIYYSNYLGRKANFSEYKLNLEKDRYNNFYLPIIKHLYSFDSEHLKFNVTTLGNLTGDLNYLEKHIRSNFEYISPEVALLYTKYQPLAGRLFINNELELVDEVDALFKKIIRQVLIEASELSETLEVPNLAQQLLKNLY
;
A
#
# COMPACT_ATOMS: atom_id res chain seq x y z
N MET A 1 60.42 1.14 32.01
CA MET A 1 59.88 2.37 31.37
C MET A 1 59.13 2.08 30.06
N LYS A 2 59.64 1.26 29.14
CA LYS A 2 58.93 0.95 27.87
C LYS A 2 57.59 0.22 28.04
N SER A 3 57.43 -0.71 29.00
CA SER A 3 56.15 -1.44 29.16
C SER A 3 55.00 -0.56 29.65
N PHE A 4 55.27 0.34 30.59
CA PHE A 4 54.29 1.29 31.13
C PHE A 4 53.66 2.19 30.03
N PHE A 5 54.47 2.63 29.08
CA PHE A 5 53.99 3.46 27.97
C PHE A 5 53.10 2.65 27.01
N ILE A 6 53.46 1.39 26.73
CA ILE A 6 52.69 0.49 25.87
C ILE A 6 51.32 0.18 26.50
N GLU A 7 51.28 -0.09 27.81
CA GLU A 7 50.03 -0.36 28.53
C GLU A 7 49.06 0.82 28.46
N HIS A 8 49.56 2.06 28.55
CA HIS A 8 48.72 3.26 28.43
C HIS A 8 48.15 3.45 27.02
N TRP A 9 48.94 3.19 25.97
CA TRP A 9 48.44 3.23 24.59
C TRP A 9 47.41 2.15 24.31
N VAL A 10 47.63 0.93 24.83
CA VAL A 10 46.67 -0.17 24.72
C VAL A 10 45.35 0.19 25.41
N PHE A 11 45.41 0.77 26.61
CA PHE A 11 44.21 1.22 27.33
C PHE A 11 43.45 2.32 26.58
N LEU A 12 44.16 3.28 26.00
CA LEU A 12 43.58 4.38 25.23
C LEU A 12 42.88 3.86 23.97
N ILE A 13 43.53 2.96 23.22
CA ILE A 13 42.94 2.31 22.05
C ILE A 13 41.74 1.46 22.44
N ALA A 14 41.81 0.66 23.51
CA ALA A 14 40.70 -0.16 23.98
C ALA A 14 39.47 0.69 24.36
N THR A 15 39.71 1.84 25.00
CA THR A 15 38.66 2.81 25.33
C THR A 15 38.01 3.38 24.07
N ILE A 16 38.81 3.79 23.08
CA ILE A 16 38.32 4.31 21.80
C ILE A 16 37.49 3.25 21.07
N VAL A 17 38.00 2.02 20.95
CA VAL A 17 37.30 0.90 20.30
C VAL A 17 35.97 0.61 21.00
N SER A 18 35.94 0.67 22.34
CA SER A 18 34.71 0.45 23.11
C SER A 18 33.66 1.53 22.81
N ILE A 19 34.07 2.81 22.77
CA ILE A 19 33.18 3.94 22.44
C ILE A 19 32.62 3.77 21.02
N PHE A 20 33.47 3.48 20.04
CA PHE A 20 33.03 3.24 18.66
C PHE A 20 32.11 2.03 18.56
N SER A 21 32.38 0.95 19.29
CA SER A 21 31.54 -0.25 19.28
C SER A 21 30.14 0.04 19.80
N ILE A 22 30.02 0.81 20.90
CA ILE A 22 28.74 1.26 21.44
C ILE A 22 27.99 2.12 20.41
N TYR A 23 28.70 3.05 19.77
CA TYR A 23 28.11 3.93 18.76
C TYR A 23 27.57 3.14 17.56
N TYR A 24 28.39 2.27 16.97
CA TYR A 24 28.00 1.46 15.81
C TYR A 24 26.90 0.47 16.15
N SER A 25 26.94 -0.17 17.33
CA SER A 25 25.87 -1.05 17.79
C SER A 25 24.53 -0.32 17.88
N ASN A 26 24.51 0.85 18.50
CA ASN A 26 23.30 1.67 18.58
C ASN A 26 22.83 2.17 17.21
N TYR A 27 23.75 2.59 16.34
CA TYR A 27 23.42 3.04 14.99
C TYR A 27 22.80 1.91 14.15
N LEU A 28 23.41 0.73 14.16
CA LEU A 28 22.91 -0.45 13.45
C LEU A 28 21.58 -0.93 14.03
N GLY A 29 21.43 -0.94 15.36
CA GLY A 29 20.18 -1.28 16.03
C GLY A 29 19.04 -0.33 15.63
N ARG A 30 19.29 0.98 15.62
CA ARG A 30 18.29 1.97 15.16
C ARG A 30 17.93 1.76 13.68
N LYS A 31 18.92 1.48 12.83
CA LYS A 31 18.69 1.22 11.40
C LYS A 31 17.86 -0.05 11.19
N ALA A 32 18.16 -1.12 11.92
CA ALA A 32 17.41 -2.38 11.88
C ALA A 32 15.97 -2.16 12.33
N ASN A 33 15.76 -1.51 13.48
CA ASN A 33 14.42 -1.21 14.00
C ASN A 33 13.60 -0.36 13.03
N PHE A 34 14.20 0.64 12.40
CA PHE A 34 13.51 1.47 11.41
C PHE A 34 13.13 0.66 10.16
N SER A 35 14.04 -0.21 9.69
CA SER A 35 13.77 -1.09 8.55
C SER A 35 12.64 -2.08 8.86
N GLU A 36 12.64 -2.67 10.05
CA GLU A 36 11.60 -3.58 10.50
C GLU A 36 10.26 -2.87 10.64
N TYR A 37 10.25 -1.68 11.24
CA TYR A 37 9.06 -0.86 11.34
C TYR A 37 8.46 -0.53 9.97
N LYS A 38 9.30 -0.12 9.01
CA LYS A 38 8.87 0.17 7.64
C LYS A 38 8.27 -1.08 6.97
N LEU A 39 8.93 -2.23 7.10
CA LEU A 39 8.44 -3.49 6.54
C LEU A 39 7.09 -3.90 7.15
N ASN A 40 6.91 -3.70 8.46
CA ASN A 40 5.65 -3.98 9.14
C ASN A 40 4.52 -3.06 8.65
N LEU A 41 4.79 -1.77 8.44
CA LEU A 41 3.80 -0.85 7.84
C LEU A 41 3.41 -1.27 6.42
N GLU A 42 4.37 -1.72 5.61
CA GLU A 42 4.11 -2.23 4.26
C GLU A 42 3.26 -3.50 4.30
N LYS A 43 3.54 -4.43 5.23
CA LYS A 43 2.71 -5.61 5.47
C LYS A 43 1.29 -5.25 5.89
N ASP A 44 1.14 -4.32 6.82
CA ASP A 44 -0.17 -3.88 7.31
C ASP A 44 -0.97 -3.24 6.17
N ARG A 45 -0.33 -2.40 5.36
CA ARG A 45 -0.95 -1.81 4.17
C ARG A 45 -1.40 -2.89 3.17
N TYR A 46 -0.53 -3.86 2.88
CA TYR A 46 -0.87 -4.99 2.00
C TYR A 46 -2.06 -5.79 2.52
N ASN A 47 -2.02 -6.20 3.79
CA ASN A 47 -3.01 -7.11 4.36
C ASN A 47 -4.35 -6.42 4.64
N ASN A 48 -4.34 -5.16 5.07
CA ASN A 48 -5.55 -4.45 5.48
C ASN A 48 -6.20 -3.68 4.34
N PHE A 49 -5.43 -3.15 3.40
CA PHE A 49 -5.96 -2.34 2.29
C PHE A 49 -6.01 -3.10 0.97
N TYR A 50 -4.86 -3.54 0.44
CA TYR A 50 -4.78 -4.08 -0.92
C TYR A 50 -5.40 -5.49 -1.06
N LEU A 51 -5.05 -6.41 -0.15
CA LEU A 51 -5.48 -7.81 -0.25
C LEU A 51 -7.01 -7.98 -0.17
N PRO A 52 -7.76 -7.28 0.69
CA PRO A 52 -9.22 -7.36 0.70
C PRO A 52 -9.85 -6.88 -0.61
N ILE A 53 -9.32 -5.80 -1.21
CA ILE A 53 -9.78 -5.32 -2.52
C ILE A 53 -9.51 -6.41 -3.57
N ILE A 54 -8.29 -6.95 -3.64
CA ILE A 54 -7.95 -8.02 -4.59
C ILE A 54 -8.89 -9.22 -4.45
N LYS A 55 -9.12 -9.69 -3.23
CA LYS A 55 -10.05 -10.81 -2.95
C LYS A 55 -11.47 -10.49 -3.41
N HIS A 56 -11.93 -9.27 -3.17
CA HIS A 56 -13.24 -8.82 -3.64
C HIS A 56 -13.29 -8.79 -5.18
N LEU A 57 -12.24 -8.30 -5.85
CA LEU A 57 -12.17 -8.29 -7.31
C LEU A 57 -12.19 -9.71 -7.91
N TYR A 58 -11.54 -10.68 -7.26
CA TYR A 58 -11.61 -12.10 -7.65
C TYR A 58 -12.96 -12.77 -7.41
N SER A 59 -13.83 -12.17 -6.59
CA SER A 59 -15.19 -12.69 -6.36
C SER A 59 -16.15 -12.37 -7.50
N PHE A 60 -15.80 -11.44 -8.40
CA PHE A 60 -16.55 -11.19 -9.62
C PHE A 60 -16.23 -12.25 -10.68
N ASP A 61 -17.27 -12.75 -11.34
CA ASP A 61 -17.14 -13.84 -12.30
C ASP A 61 -16.17 -13.48 -13.42
N SER A 62 -15.18 -14.34 -13.63
CA SER A 62 -14.00 -14.08 -14.46
C SER A 62 -14.32 -13.88 -15.95
N GLU A 63 -15.49 -14.34 -16.41
CA GLU A 63 -15.98 -14.15 -17.78
C GLU A 63 -16.64 -12.77 -18.00
N HIS A 64 -16.90 -12.00 -16.93
CA HIS A 64 -17.66 -10.76 -16.96
C HIS A 64 -17.02 -9.61 -16.16
N LEU A 65 -15.69 -9.54 -16.07
CA LEU A 65 -14.92 -8.44 -15.48
C LEU A 65 -15.03 -7.12 -16.29
N LYS A 66 -16.24 -6.74 -16.69
CA LYS A 66 -16.59 -5.36 -17.00
C LYS A 66 -16.75 -4.65 -15.67
N PHE A 67 -15.65 -4.11 -15.16
CA PHE A 67 -15.62 -3.23 -13.98
C PHE A 67 -16.34 -1.92 -14.29
N ASN A 68 -17.63 -1.98 -14.58
CA ASN A 68 -18.42 -0.83 -14.87
C ASN A 68 -19.16 -0.42 -13.60
N VAL A 69 -19.13 0.88 -13.28
CA VAL A 69 -19.87 1.48 -12.16
C VAL A 69 -21.37 1.16 -12.23
N THR A 70 -21.92 0.98 -13.43
CA THR A 70 -23.31 0.53 -13.65
C THR A 70 -23.53 -0.95 -13.36
N THR A 71 -22.54 -1.81 -13.54
CA THR A 71 -22.63 -3.26 -13.21
C THR A 71 -22.42 -3.50 -11.72
N LEU A 72 -21.56 -2.71 -11.06
CA LEU A 72 -21.37 -2.71 -9.60
C LEU A 72 -22.48 -1.96 -8.84
N GLY A 73 -23.14 -1.00 -9.49
CA GLY A 73 -24.23 -0.21 -8.93
C GLY A 73 -25.61 -0.84 -9.06
N ASN A 74 -25.90 -1.49 -10.20
CA ASN A 74 -27.24 -2.00 -10.47
C ASN A 74 -27.52 -3.42 -9.95
N LEU A 75 -26.51 -4.19 -9.51
CA LEU A 75 -26.72 -5.60 -9.15
C LEU A 75 -26.64 -5.94 -7.66
N THR A 76 -25.95 -5.18 -6.79
CA THR A 76 -25.62 -5.74 -5.45
C THR A 76 -25.40 -4.77 -4.29
N GLY A 77 -25.24 -3.47 -4.52
CA GLY A 77 -24.72 -2.59 -3.48
C GLY A 77 -23.22 -2.76 -3.22
N ASP A 78 -22.47 -3.40 -4.12
CA ASP A 78 -21.01 -3.64 -4.01
C ASP A 78 -20.15 -2.39 -4.24
N LEU A 79 -20.69 -1.33 -4.87
CA LEU A 79 -20.07 -0.01 -4.80
C LEU A 79 -19.87 0.48 -3.36
N ASN A 80 -20.76 0.09 -2.44
CA ASN A 80 -20.56 0.36 -1.03
C ASN A 80 -19.36 -0.38 -0.47
N TYR A 81 -18.95 -1.54 -1.01
CA TYR A 81 -17.80 -2.26 -0.48
C TYR A 81 -16.51 -1.48 -0.73
N LEU A 82 -16.21 -1.12 -1.98
CA LEU A 82 -14.98 -0.38 -2.29
C LEU A 82 -14.97 0.98 -1.61
N GLU A 83 -16.08 1.72 -1.65
CA GLU A 83 -16.19 3.03 -1.01
C GLU A 83 -16.00 2.93 0.51
N LYS A 84 -16.69 1.97 1.17
CA LYS A 84 -16.54 1.72 2.61
C LYS A 84 -15.12 1.29 2.92
N HIS A 85 -14.52 0.42 2.12
CA HIS A 85 -13.18 -0.09 2.36
C HIS A 85 -12.13 1.01 2.24
N ILE A 86 -12.22 1.86 1.21
CA ILE A 86 -11.38 3.06 1.05
C ILE A 86 -11.57 4.01 2.25
N ARG A 87 -12.82 4.31 2.64
CA ARG A 87 -13.09 5.22 3.76
C ARG A 87 -12.58 4.68 5.10
N SER A 88 -12.77 3.39 5.36
CA SER A 88 -12.37 2.73 6.61
C SER A 88 -10.86 2.49 6.72
N ASN A 89 -10.14 2.51 5.61
CA ASN A 89 -8.70 2.23 5.58
C ASN A 89 -7.90 3.42 5.01
N PHE A 90 -8.43 4.65 5.13
CA PHE A 90 -7.84 5.84 4.53
C PHE A 90 -6.36 6.06 4.95
N GLU A 91 -5.99 5.65 6.16
CA GLU A 91 -4.63 5.68 6.70
C GLU A 91 -3.61 4.81 5.93
N TYR A 92 -4.08 3.80 5.21
CA TYR A 92 -3.27 2.88 4.41
C TYR A 92 -3.21 3.26 2.92
N ILE A 93 -3.95 4.30 2.51
CA ILE A 93 -4.09 4.66 1.10
C ILE A 93 -2.89 5.48 0.64
N SER A 94 -2.44 5.24 -0.59
CA SER A 94 -1.42 6.07 -1.23
C SER A 94 -1.97 7.47 -1.58
N PRO A 95 -1.11 8.50 -1.64
CA PRO A 95 -1.51 9.83 -2.13
C PRO A 95 -2.19 9.78 -3.51
N GLU A 96 -1.73 8.89 -4.40
CA GLU A 96 -2.25 8.71 -5.76
C GLU A 96 -3.69 8.20 -5.75
N VAL A 97 -3.97 7.14 -4.97
CA VAL A 97 -5.33 6.60 -4.83
C VAL A 97 -6.24 7.60 -4.13
N ALA A 98 -5.74 8.31 -3.11
CA ALA A 98 -6.50 9.35 -2.41
C ALA A 98 -6.90 10.50 -3.35
N LEU A 99 -5.98 10.95 -4.21
CA LEU A 99 -6.24 12.00 -5.19
C LEU A 99 -7.28 11.57 -6.24
N LEU A 100 -7.23 10.32 -6.70
CA LEU A 100 -8.23 9.78 -7.61
C LEU A 100 -9.59 9.68 -6.92
N TYR A 101 -9.62 9.22 -5.67
CA TYR A 101 -10.84 9.06 -4.89
C TYR A 101 -11.54 10.39 -4.59
N THR A 102 -10.79 11.46 -4.28
CA THR A 102 -11.37 12.80 -4.06
C THR A 102 -12.02 13.39 -5.31
N LYS A 103 -11.57 13.00 -6.52
CA LYS A 103 -12.23 13.36 -7.78
C LYS A 103 -13.45 12.50 -8.06
N TYR A 104 -13.35 11.21 -7.75
CA TYR A 104 -14.41 10.22 -7.94
C TYR A 104 -15.64 10.51 -7.06
N GLN A 105 -15.45 10.73 -5.76
CA GLN A 105 -16.53 10.80 -4.77
C GLN A 105 -17.63 11.83 -5.09
N PRO A 106 -17.35 13.08 -5.46
CA PRO A 106 -18.40 14.05 -5.75
C PRO A 106 -19.17 13.71 -7.03
N LEU A 107 -18.49 13.14 -8.04
CA LEU A 107 -19.12 12.74 -9.30
C LEU A 107 -19.99 11.49 -9.10
N ALA A 108 -19.50 10.51 -8.34
CA ALA A 108 -20.30 9.35 -7.93
C ALA A 108 -21.52 9.79 -7.13
N GLY A 109 -21.38 10.74 -6.19
CA GLY A 109 -22.49 11.31 -5.44
C GLY A 109 -23.56 11.93 -6.35
N ARG A 110 -23.15 12.74 -7.34
CA ARG A 110 -24.07 13.31 -8.34
C ARG A 110 -24.75 12.23 -9.19
N LEU A 111 -24.00 11.26 -9.68
CA LEU A 111 -24.56 10.15 -10.46
C LEU A 111 -25.62 9.37 -9.67
N PHE A 112 -25.31 8.96 -8.44
CA PHE A 112 -26.19 8.07 -7.66
C PHE A 112 -27.33 8.79 -6.92
N ILE A 113 -27.12 10.03 -6.47
CA ILE A 113 -28.12 10.79 -5.70
C ILE A 113 -29.01 11.61 -6.64
N ASN A 114 -28.41 12.26 -7.64
CA ASN A 114 -29.14 13.15 -8.56
C ASN A 114 -29.55 12.45 -9.86
N ASN A 115 -29.13 11.19 -10.07
CA ASN A 115 -29.41 10.41 -11.28
C ASN A 115 -28.92 11.08 -12.57
N GLU A 116 -27.76 11.74 -12.49
CA GLU A 116 -27.09 12.42 -13.61
C GLU A 116 -26.36 11.39 -14.49
N LEU A 117 -27.12 10.71 -15.35
CA LEU A 117 -26.64 9.59 -16.18
C LEU A 117 -25.53 9.99 -17.17
N GLU A 118 -25.41 11.27 -17.51
CA GLU A 118 -24.32 11.81 -18.32
C GLU A 118 -22.94 11.65 -17.66
N LEU A 119 -22.89 11.43 -16.34
CA LEU A 119 -21.64 11.24 -15.59
C LEU A 119 -21.17 9.78 -15.59
N VAL A 120 -21.98 8.83 -16.06
CA VAL A 120 -21.68 7.38 -15.98
C VAL A 120 -20.28 7.06 -16.49
N ASP A 121 -19.92 7.54 -17.68
CA ASP A 121 -18.64 7.24 -18.30
C ASP A 121 -17.46 7.85 -17.54
N GLU A 122 -17.63 9.06 -16.98
CA GLU A 122 -16.59 9.75 -16.21
C GLU A 122 -16.37 9.08 -14.85
N VAL A 123 -17.46 8.75 -14.13
CA VAL A 123 -17.41 8.02 -12.86
C VAL A 123 -16.78 6.65 -13.08
N ASP A 124 -17.14 5.97 -14.17
CA ASP A 124 -16.59 4.67 -14.54
C ASP A 124 -15.10 4.72 -14.86
N ALA A 125 -14.68 5.72 -15.64
CA ALA A 125 -13.26 5.92 -15.95
C ALA A 125 -12.44 6.20 -14.68
N LEU A 126 -12.97 6.99 -13.74
CA LEU A 126 -12.30 7.26 -12.46
C LEU A 126 -12.24 6.01 -11.58
N PHE A 127 -13.32 5.25 -11.49
CA PHE A 127 -13.36 4.00 -10.75
C PHE A 127 -12.32 3.00 -11.27
N LYS A 128 -12.26 2.79 -12.58
CA LYS A 128 -11.26 1.93 -13.22
C LYS A 128 -9.83 2.40 -12.96
N LYS A 129 -9.59 3.72 -12.96
CA LYS A 129 -8.29 4.30 -12.60
C LYS A 129 -7.92 4.00 -11.15
N ILE A 130 -8.85 4.12 -10.21
CA ILE A 130 -8.63 3.78 -8.79
C ILE A 130 -8.26 2.30 -8.66
N ILE A 131 -9.08 1.40 -9.21
CA ILE A 131 -8.83 -0.05 -9.15
C ILE A 131 -7.47 -0.41 -9.76
N ARG A 132 -7.16 0.14 -10.93
CA ARG A 132 -5.87 -0.07 -11.58
C ARG A 132 -4.70 0.41 -10.71
N GLN A 133 -4.80 1.60 -10.13
CA GLN A 133 -3.75 2.13 -9.27
C GLN A 133 -3.53 1.25 -8.04
N VAL A 134 -4.62 0.82 -7.38
CA VAL A 134 -4.58 -0.12 -6.26
C VAL A 134 -3.88 -1.42 -6.64
N LEU A 135 -4.17 -1.98 -7.82
CA LEU A 135 -3.57 -3.23 -8.28
C LEU A 135 -2.07 -3.07 -8.63
N ILE A 136 -1.67 -1.93 -9.21
CA ILE A 136 -0.25 -1.63 -9.48
C ILE A 136 0.53 -1.57 -8.16
N GLU A 137 0.03 -0.78 -7.21
CA GLU A 137 0.69 -0.63 -5.91
C GLU A 137 0.73 -1.96 -5.14
N ALA A 138 -0.35 -2.75 -5.21
CA ALA A 138 -0.36 -4.08 -4.60
C ALA A 138 0.64 -5.04 -5.23
N SER A 139 0.83 -4.97 -6.55
CA SER A 139 1.83 -5.74 -7.28
C SER A 139 3.25 -5.38 -6.81
N GLU A 140 3.59 -4.10 -6.78
CA GLU A 140 4.89 -3.59 -6.30
C GLU A 140 5.16 -3.99 -4.85
N LEU A 141 4.12 -3.89 -4.01
CA LEU A 141 4.22 -4.26 -2.60
C LEU A 141 4.37 -5.77 -2.41
N SER A 142 3.72 -6.58 -3.26
CA SER A 142 3.86 -8.04 -3.21
C SER A 142 5.29 -8.50 -3.52
N GLU A 143 5.97 -7.82 -4.44
CA GLU A 143 7.38 -8.06 -4.75
C GLU A 143 8.28 -7.67 -3.57
N THR A 144 8.04 -6.50 -2.98
CA THR A 144 8.79 -6.03 -1.79
C THR A 144 8.62 -6.96 -0.58
N LEU A 145 7.42 -7.52 -0.41
CA LEU A 145 7.08 -8.40 0.70
C LEU A 145 7.37 -9.89 0.42
N GLU A 146 7.85 -10.22 -0.78
CA GLU A 146 8.09 -11.60 -1.24
C GLU A 146 6.85 -12.52 -1.10
N VAL A 147 5.66 -11.97 -1.34
CA VAL A 147 4.38 -12.71 -1.32
C VAL A 147 3.85 -12.95 -2.73
N PRO A 148 2.96 -13.94 -2.95
CA PRO A 148 2.37 -14.16 -4.26
C PRO A 148 1.69 -12.91 -4.83
N ASN A 149 2.05 -12.55 -6.07
CA ASN A 149 1.48 -11.40 -6.76
C ASN A 149 0.10 -11.72 -7.35
N LEU A 150 -0.92 -11.60 -6.50
CA LEU A 150 -2.32 -11.82 -6.89
C LEU A 150 -2.87 -10.70 -7.77
N ALA A 151 -2.28 -9.50 -7.74
CA ALA A 151 -2.75 -8.37 -8.53
C ALA A 151 -2.42 -8.50 -10.02
N GLN A 152 -1.34 -9.21 -10.36
CA GLN A 152 -0.84 -9.30 -11.74
C GLN A 152 -1.85 -9.91 -12.71
N GLN A 153 -2.60 -10.93 -12.29
CA GLN A 153 -3.62 -11.55 -13.16
C GLN A 153 -4.79 -10.61 -13.41
N LEU A 154 -5.25 -9.88 -12.38
CA LEU A 154 -6.31 -8.88 -12.51
C LEU A 154 -5.88 -7.71 -13.40
N LEU A 155 -4.60 -7.29 -13.32
CA LEU A 155 -4.05 -6.26 -14.20
C LEU A 155 -4.04 -6.67 -15.67
N LYS A 156 -3.76 -7.94 -15.97
CA LYS A 156 -3.79 -8.46 -17.34
C LYS A 156 -5.21 -8.46 -17.92
N ASN A 157 -6.21 -8.71 -17.10
CA ASN A 157 -7.62 -8.78 -17.51
C ASN A 157 -8.30 -7.40 -17.63
N LEU A 158 -7.66 -6.34 -17.14
CA LEU A 158 -8.12 -4.95 -17.29
C LEU A 158 -7.79 -4.35 -18.68
N TYR A 159 -7.04 -5.08 -19.52
CA TYR A 159 -6.64 -4.73 -20.88
C TYR A 159 -7.12 -5.78 -21.89
#